data_AF-A0A7V9K165-F1
#
_entry.id   AF-A0A7V9K165-F1
#
_cell.length_a   1.000
_cell.length_b   1.000
_cell.length_c   1.000
_cell.angle_alpha   90.00
_cell.angle_beta   90.00
_cell.angle_gamma   90.00
#
_symmetry.space_group_name_H-M   'P 1'
#
loop_
_entity.id
_entity.type
_entity.pdbx_description
1 polymer ?
#
loop_
_entity_poly.entity_id
_entity_poly.type
_entity_poly.pdbx_seq_one_letter_code
_entity_poly.pdbx_strand_id
1 'polypeptide(L)'
;MKKFIVLLTVSAISVLVNAQTPLTYEQPVKQRVFVLTDITNEPDDQESLVRFLVYANEYDIEGIVATTSTHLRNNVRKDKIEKLVSDYGKIKSNLDKHAPGFPSGKYLQSVTAEHLPLYSMDGVGKGKNSSGSDLLIKAVDKADDRPLWVSVWGGANCLAQALWSVRETRSENEVKKFVSKLKVYSISDQDFSGRWIRNTFPDIFYIVDPSAGDSWLEYYKATWTGISGDKWYKNGPFFHYDLVDNPWLTKNIRENHGPLGANYLPFDYIMEGDTPSFFGLINNGLAWYKSPAYGGWGGRYEFYQSYAESGKIWTSSVRTQDEVILTD
;
A
#
# COMPACT_ATOMS: atom_id res chain seq x y z
N MET A 1 3.18 66.73 -30.43
CA MET A 1 2.95 65.27 -30.62
C MET A 1 4.25 64.51 -30.48
N LYS A 2 4.65 64.08 -29.26
CA LYS A 2 5.72 63.08 -28.99
C LYS A 2 6.02 62.85 -27.49
N LYS A 3 5.31 63.51 -26.56
CA LYS A 3 5.47 63.29 -25.10
C LYS A 3 4.22 62.71 -24.38
N PHE A 4 3.17 62.37 -25.11
CA PHE A 4 1.91 61.84 -24.55
C PHE A 4 1.69 60.34 -24.79
N ILE A 5 2.62 59.64 -25.46
CA ILE A 5 2.48 58.22 -25.81
C ILE A 5 3.24 57.29 -24.84
N VAL A 6 4.05 57.83 -23.93
CA VAL A 6 4.80 57.02 -22.95
C VAL A 6 4.00 56.75 -21.66
N LEU A 7 2.93 57.51 -21.39
CA LEU A 7 2.11 57.30 -20.18
C LEU A 7 1.02 56.23 -20.35
N LEU A 8 0.66 55.88 -21.59
CA LEU A 8 -0.37 54.88 -21.88
C LEU A 8 0.19 53.46 -22.06
N THR A 9 1.50 53.31 -22.26
CA THR A 9 2.17 52.00 -22.31
C THR A 9 2.57 51.46 -20.94
N VAL A 10 2.61 52.28 -19.89
CA VAL A 10 2.90 51.82 -18.53
C VAL A 10 1.63 51.44 -17.76
N SER A 11 0.46 52.00 -18.11
CA SER A 11 -0.82 51.59 -17.50
C SER A 11 -1.39 50.28 -18.06
N ALA A 12 -0.78 49.72 -19.11
CA ALA A 12 -1.13 48.42 -19.68
C ALA A 12 -0.30 47.25 -19.09
N ILE A 13 0.67 47.51 -18.21
CA ILE A 13 1.52 46.50 -17.54
C ILE A 13 1.21 46.48 -16.03
N SER A 14 -0.07 46.62 -15.68
CA SER A 14 -0.55 46.49 -14.29
C SER A 14 -1.68 45.48 -14.15
N VAL A 15 -1.96 44.69 -15.20
CA VAL A 15 -2.51 43.36 -14.99
C VAL A 15 -1.35 42.52 -14.47
N LEU A 16 -1.06 42.70 -13.18
CA LEU A 16 -0.45 41.67 -12.36
C LEU A 16 -1.31 40.42 -12.59
N VAL A 17 -0.87 39.60 -13.54
CA VAL A 17 -1.28 38.21 -13.63
C VAL A 17 -0.75 37.59 -12.36
N ASN A 18 -1.49 37.75 -11.26
CA ASN A 18 -1.43 36.83 -10.14
C ASN A 18 -2.00 35.52 -10.66
N ALA A 19 -1.18 34.78 -11.42
CA ALA A 19 -1.31 33.34 -11.57
C ALA A 19 -0.91 32.66 -10.26
N GLN A 20 -1.40 33.17 -9.13
CA GLN A 20 -1.46 32.41 -7.91
C GLN A 20 -2.66 31.50 -8.10
N THR A 21 -2.41 30.27 -8.52
CA THR A 21 -3.38 29.18 -8.38
C THR A 21 -3.91 29.28 -6.94
N PRO A 22 -5.20 29.56 -6.73
CA PRO A 22 -5.72 29.72 -5.40
C PRO A 22 -5.45 28.40 -4.65
N LEU A 23 -4.62 28.47 -3.61
CA LEU A 23 -4.32 27.32 -2.78
C LEU A 23 -5.51 27.10 -1.86
N THR A 24 -6.34 26.12 -2.20
CA THR A 24 -7.41 25.65 -1.33
C THR A 24 -6.86 24.58 -0.41
N TYR A 25 -6.90 24.84 0.89
CA TYR A 25 -6.66 23.80 1.86
C TYR A 25 -7.83 22.79 1.82
N GLU A 26 -7.51 21.53 1.63
CA GLU A 26 -8.45 20.43 1.72
C GLU A 26 -8.15 19.66 3.00
N GLN A 27 -9.16 19.53 3.87
CA GLN A 27 -9.03 18.68 5.05
C GLN A 27 -8.72 17.26 4.59
N PRO A 28 -7.60 16.67 5.01
CA PRO A 28 -7.26 15.33 4.59
C PRO A 28 -8.28 14.34 5.16
N VAL A 29 -8.73 13.42 4.31
CA VAL A 29 -9.69 12.39 4.71
C VAL A 29 -8.96 11.09 4.99
N LYS A 30 -9.48 10.36 5.97
CA LYS A 30 -9.04 9.00 6.27
C LYS A 30 -9.21 8.12 5.03
N GLN A 31 -8.18 7.35 4.66
CA GLN A 31 -8.24 6.49 3.48
C GLN A 31 -8.85 5.12 3.82
N ARG A 32 -9.57 4.53 2.87
CA ARG A 32 -10.11 3.17 3.01
C ARG A 32 -9.05 2.18 2.57
N VAL A 33 -8.76 1.18 3.41
CA VAL A 33 -7.64 0.25 3.18
C VAL A 33 -8.10 -1.20 3.29
N PHE A 34 -7.61 -2.02 2.37
CA PHE A 34 -7.81 -3.46 2.31
C PHE A 34 -6.45 -4.12 2.13
N VAL A 35 -6.07 -5.03 3.03
CA VAL A 35 -4.77 -5.69 3.01
C VAL A 35 -4.91 -7.13 2.51
N LEU A 36 -4.06 -7.52 1.56
CA LEU A 36 -3.83 -8.90 1.13
C LEU A 36 -2.42 -9.30 1.56
N THR A 37 -2.29 -10.31 2.41
CA THR A 37 -1.01 -10.71 3.03
C THR A 37 -0.83 -12.21 3.01
N ASP A 38 0.37 -12.68 2.69
CA ASP A 38 0.80 -14.07 2.79
C ASP A 38 1.54 -14.34 4.11
N ILE A 39 1.09 -13.67 5.18
CA ILE A 39 1.63 -13.72 6.54
C ILE A 39 2.16 -15.10 6.94
N THR A 40 3.34 -15.10 7.56
CA THR A 40 4.16 -16.26 7.94
C THR A 40 4.93 -16.93 6.81
N ASN A 41 4.90 -16.38 5.60
CA ASN A 41 5.97 -16.64 4.67
C ASN A 41 7.34 -16.28 5.29
N GLU A 42 7.46 -15.01 5.66
CA GLU A 42 8.61 -14.40 6.34
C GLU A 42 8.14 -13.61 7.58
N PRO A 43 9.04 -13.18 8.46
CA PRO A 43 8.68 -12.35 9.62
C PRO A 43 8.04 -11.00 9.27
N ASP A 44 8.35 -10.45 8.09
CA ASP A 44 8.08 -9.06 7.69
C ASP A 44 6.59 -8.72 7.52
N ASP A 45 5.75 -9.61 6.98
CA ASP A 45 4.29 -9.41 6.94
C ASP A 45 3.73 -9.24 8.36
N GLN A 46 4.24 -10.04 9.31
CA GLN A 46 3.80 -10.01 10.71
C GLN A 46 4.29 -8.73 11.41
N GLU A 47 5.52 -8.29 11.14
CA GLU A 47 6.05 -6.99 11.58
C GLU A 47 5.21 -5.83 11.03
N SER A 48 4.96 -5.83 9.71
CA SER A 48 4.16 -4.83 9.00
C SER A 48 2.73 -4.80 9.53
N LEU A 49 2.13 -5.96 9.85
CA LEU A 49 0.80 -6.02 10.45
C LEU A 49 0.77 -5.47 11.88
N VAL A 50 1.80 -5.72 12.71
CA VAL A 50 1.92 -5.10 14.03
C VAL A 50 1.95 -3.58 13.88
N ARG A 51 2.75 -3.06 12.95
CA ARG A 51 2.80 -1.63 12.66
C ARG A 51 1.47 -1.08 12.15
N PHE A 52 0.85 -1.76 11.20
CA PHE A 52 -0.46 -1.38 10.65
C PHE A 52 -1.52 -1.24 11.75
N LEU A 53 -1.54 -2.17 12.71
CA LEU A 53 -2.50 -2.17 13.82
C LEU A 53 -2.28 -0.99 14.79
N VAL A 54 -1.03 -0.61 15.08
CA VAL A 54 -0.76 0.58 15.93
C VAL A 54 -0.97 1.90 15.20
N TYR A 55 -1.13 1.88 13.87
CA TYR A 55 -1.58 3.01 13.04
C TYR A 55 -3.05 2.90 12.61
N ALA A 56 -3.82 1.95 13.14
CA ALA A 56 -5.19 1.69 12.67
C ALA A 56 -6.16 2.88 12.88
N ASN A 57 -5.80 3.86 13.71
CA ASN A 57 -6.54 5.11 13.84
C ASN A 57 -6.43 6.02 12.60
N GLU A 58 -5.49 5.76 11.69
CA GLU A 58 -5.22 6.53 10.45
C GLU A 58 -5.93 5.95 9.20
N TYR A 59 -6.45 4.71 9.27
CA TYR A 59 -7.15 4.06 8.15
C TYR A 59 -8.58 3.58 8.46
N ASP A 60 -9.47 3.67 7.47
CA ASP A 60 -10.73 2.92 7.49
C ASP A 60 -10.46 1.53 6.95
N ILE A 61 -10.13 0.60 7.84
CA ILE A 61 -9.74 -0.77 7.50
C ILE A 61 -11.00 -1.56 7.12
N GLU A 62 -11.11 -1.95 5.85
CA GLU A 62 -12.26 -2.69 5.33
C GLU A 62 -11.97 -4.16 5.03
N GLY A 63 -10.70 -4.59 5.14
CA GLY A 63 -10.32 -5.98 5.05
C GLY A 63 -8.88 -6.23 5.45
N ILE A 64 -8.63 -7.37 6.11
CA ILE A 64 -7.29 -7.93 6.32
C ILE A 64 -7.39 -9.40 5.93
N VAL A 65 -6.83 -9.77 4.78
CA VAL A 65 -7.08 -11.05 4.15
C VAL A 65 -5.81 -11.84 3.97
N ALA A 66 -5.80 -13.05 4.52
CA ALA A 66 -4.73 -14.01 4.27
C ALA A 66 -4.82 -14.54 2.83
N THR A 67 -3.70 -14.54 2.12
CA THR A 67 -3.59 -14.99 0.73
C THR A 67 -2.30 -15.79 0.52
N THR A 68 -2.05 -16.22 -0.71
CA THR A 68 -0.81 -16.95 -1.08
C THR A 68 0.14 -16.05 -1.85
N SER A 69 1.39 -16.48 -2.00
CA SER A 69 2.41 -15.87 -2.87
C SER A 69 3.34 -16.94 -3.42
N THR A 70 4.37 -16.56 -4.17
CA THR A 70 5.43 -17.48 -4.60
C THR A 70 6.21 -18.05 -3.42
N HIS A 71 6.23 -17.34 -2.30
CA HIS A 71 6.96 -17.70 -1.10
C HIS A 71 6.06 -18.54 -0.14
N LEU A 72 4.74 -18.32 -0.14
CA LEU A 72 3.74 -19.18 0.55
C LEU A 72 2.65 -19.67 -0.43
N ARG A 73 2.96 -20.73 -1.18
CA ARG A 73 2.14 -21.14 -2.34
C ARG A 73 0.83 -21.88 -2.02
N ASN A 74 0.83 -22.68 -0.96
CA ASN A 74 -0.19 -23.72 -0.73
C ASN A 74 -0.87 -23.61 0.64
N ASN A 75 -0.83 -22.43 1.27
CA ASN A 75 -1.41 -22.23 2.59
C ASN A 75 -1.83 -20.77 2.77
N VAL A 76 -2.81 -20.53 3.65
CA VAL A 76 -3.23 -19.20 4.09
C VAL A 76 -3.33 -19.19 5.62
N ARG A 77 -2.95 -18.08 6.25
CA ARG A 77 -2.71 -18.02 7.70
C ARG A 77 -3.56 -16.98 8.41
N LYS A 78 -4.87 -17.06 8.17
CA LYS A 78 -5.89 -16.23 8.83
C LYS A 78 -5.79 -16.29 10.35
N ASP A 79 -5.46 -17.46 10.91
CA ASP A 79 -5.27 -17.67 12.35
C ASP A 79 -4.24 -16.71 12.96
N LYS A 80 -3.20 -16.35 12.20
CA LYS A 80 -2.17 -15.41 12.64
C LYS A 80 -2.64 -13.97 12.63
N ILE A 81 -3.40 -13.58 11.61
CA ILE A 81 -4.06 -12.27 11.56
C ILE A 81 -5.01 -12.14 12.75
N GLU A 82 -5.86 -13.14 12.99
CA GLU A 82 -6.82 -13.14 14.11
C GLU A 82 -6.12 -13.06 15.47
N LYS A 83 -4.97 -13.73 15.63
CA LYS A 83 -4.15 -13.67 16.83
C LYS A 83 -3.60 -12.26 17.07
N LEU A 84 -3.04 -11.61 16.05
CA LEU A 84 -2.53 -10.24 16.14
C LEU A 84 -3.65 -9.24 16.43
N VAL A 85 -4.80 -9.38 15.76
CA VAL A 85 -5.99 -8.55 16.03
C VAL A 85 -6.49 -8.75 17.47
N SER A 86 -6.47 -9.97 17.99
CA SER A 86 -6.82 -10.27 19.38
C SER A 86 -5.86 -9.59 20.36
N ASP A 87 -4.55 -9.64 20.08
CA ASP A 87 -3.53 -8.97 20.89
C ASP A 87 -3.63 -7.45 20.83
N TYR A 88 -3.92 -6.89 19.65
CA TYR A 88 -4.27 -5.48 19.49
C TYR A 88 -5.47 -5.09 20.36
N GLY A 89 -6.52 -5.92 20.37
CA GLY A 89 -7.71 -5.68 21.19
C GLY A 89 -7.40 -5.53 22.67
N LYS A 90 -6.38 -6.22 23.19
CA LYS A 90 -5.93 -6.12 24.60
C LYS A 90 -5.24 -4.79 24.91
N ILE A 91 -4.63 -4.14 23.92
CA ILE A 91 -3.89 -2.89 24.11
C ILE A 91 -4.64 -1.65 23.62
N LYS A 92 -5.76 -1.81 22.91
CA LYS A 92 -6.52 -0.69 22.32
C LYS A 92 -6.83 0.42 23.33
N SER A 93 -7.22 0.06 24.55
CA SER A 93 -7.53 1.05 25.59
C SER A 93 -6.33 1.91 26.01
N ASN A 94 -5.10 1.43 25.81
CA ASN A 94 -3.90 2.24 25.97
C ASN A 94 -3.69 3.13 24.75
N LEU A 95 -3.86 2.61 23.53
CA LEU A 95 -3.76 3.41 22.29
C LEU A 95 -4.75 4.58 22.27
N ASP A 96 -5.98 4.36 22.75
CA ASP A 96 -7.03 5.38 22.87
C ASP A 96 -6.64 6.56 23.79
N LYS A 97 -5.65 6.39 24.67
CA LYS A 97 -5.12 7.48 25.51
C LYS A 97 -4.21 8.42 24.72
N HIS A 98 -3.65 7.95 23.61
CA HIS A 98 -2.68 8.68 22.78
C HIS A 98 -3.34 9.33 21.56
N ALA A 99 -4.33 8.69 20.96
CA ALA A 99 -5.12 9.26 19.87
C ALA A 99 -6.52 8.63 19.79
N PRO A 100 -7.54 9.37 19.34
CA PRO A 100 -8.85 8.81 19.05
C PRO A 100 -8.86 8.04 17.72
N GLY A 101 -9.95 7.31 17.45
CA GLY A 101 -10.22 6.76 16.11
C GLY A 101 -9.70 5.35 15.85
N PHE A 102 -9.07 4.71 16.84
CA PHE A 102 -8.70 3.30 16.78
C PHE A 102 -9.93 2.38 16.69
N PRO A 103 -10.00 1.44 15.71
CA PRO A 103 -11.09 0.49 15.60
C PRO A 103 -11.10 -0.52 16.75
N SER A 104 -12.26 -1.11 17.05
CA SER A 104 -12.32 -2.20 18.03
C SER A 104 -11.67 -3.48 17.46
N GLY A 105 -11.03 -4.29 18.31
CA GLY A 105 -10.53 -5.62 17.90
C GLY A 105 -11.65 -6.51 17.33
N LYS A 106 -12.87 -6.42 17.88
CA LYS A 106 -14.05 -7.13 17.36
C LYS A 106 -14.39 -6.72 15.92
N TYR A 107 -14.32 -5.42 15.62
CA TYR A 107 -14.53 -4.92 14.26
C TYR A 107 -13.45 -5.46 13.32
N LEU A 108 -12.18 -5.36 13.71
CA LEU A 108 -11.07 -5.87 12.90
C LEU A 108 -11.22 -7.37 12.63
N GLN A 109 -11.62 -8.18 13.61
CA GLN A 109 -11.91 -9.60 13.39
C GLN A 109 -13.06 -9.81 12.38
N SER A 110 -14.08 -8.95 12.40
CA SER A 110 -15.21 -9.07 11.47
C SER A 110 -14.86 -8.75 10.01
N VAL A 111 -13.73 -8.08 9.79
CA VAL A 111 -13.16 -7.81 8.46
C VAL A 111 -11.88 -8.61 8.19
N THR A 112 -11.58 -9.63 9.03
CA THR A 112 -10.52 -10.59 8.77
C THR A 112 -11.07 -11.79 7.99
N ALA A 113 -10.47 -12.09 6.84
CA ALA A 113 -10.91 -13.17 5.97
C ALA A 113 -9.72 -13.89 5.32
N GLU A 114 -9.99 -14.83 4.42
CA GLU A 114 -8.95 -15.56 3.69
C GLU A 114 -9.35 -15.83 2.24
N HIS A 115 -8.34 -15.92 1.39
CA HIS A 115 -8.45 -16.48 0.06
C HIS A 115 -8.11 -17.98 0.05
N LEU A 116 -8.24 -18.61 -1.11
CA LEU A 116 -7.95 -20.03 -1.25
C LEU A 116 -6.44 -20.28 -1.10
N PRO A 117 -6.03 -21.43 -0.52
CA PRO A 117 -4.62 -21.84 -0.44
C PRO A 117 -4.11 -22.37 -1.78
N LEU A 118 -4.32 -21.59 -2.84
CA LEU A 118 -3.95 -21.90 -4.22
C LEU A 118 -3.06 -20.77 -4.75
N TYR A 119 -1.93 -21.12 -5.31
CA TYR A 119 -0.96 -20.15 -5.80
C TYR A 119 -1.47 -19.44 -7.05
N SER A 120 -1.35 -18.10 -7.10
CA SER A 120 -1.50 -17.33 -8.33
C SER A 120 -2.87 -17.55 -9.00
N MET A 121 -2.90 -17.66 -10.33
CA MET A 121 -4.09 -17.88 -11.13
C MET A 121 -4.76 -19.24 -10.90
N ASP A 122 -4.11 -20.19 -10.20
CA ASP A 122 -4.80 -21.41 -9.74
C ASP A 122 -5.83 -21.10 -8.65
N GLY A 123 -5.75 -19.94 -7.99
CA GLY A 123 -6.79 -19.41 -7.10
C GLY A 123 -7.92 -18.65 -7.82
N VAL A 124 -7.82 -18.45 -9.15
CA VAL A 124 -8.74 -17.59 -9.90
C VAL A 124 -9.60 -18.37 -10.90
N GLY A 125 -10.90 -18.06 -10.97
CA GLY A 125 -11.85 -18.61 -11.94
C GLY A 125 -13.18 -19.07 -11.34
N LYS A 126 -13.94 -19.82 -12.16
CA LYS A 126 -15.27 -20.33 -11.80
C LYS A 126 -15.19 -21.24 -10.56
N GLY A 127 -16.03 -20.95 -9.56
CA GLY A 127 -16.11 -21.73 -8.34
C GLY A 127 -14.99 -21.45 -7.32
N LYS A 128 -14.18 -20.42 -7.55
CA LYS A 128 -13.04 -20.07 -6.68
C LYS A 128 -13.27 -18.82 -5.81
N ASN A 129 -14.52 -18.40 -5.65
CA ASN A 129 -14.85 -17.37 -4.64
C ASN A 129 -14.47 -17.87 -3.24
N SER A 130 -14.13 -16.91 -2.39
CA SER A 130 -13.69 -17.12 -1.02
C SER A 130 -14.24 -16.01 -0.14
N SER A 131 -14.19 -16.21 1.18
CA SER A 131 -14.56 -15.16 2.13
C SER A 131 -13.81 -13.84 1.89
N GLY A 132 -12.52 -13.91 1.54
CA GLY A 132 -11.69 -12.74 1.21
C GLY A 132 -12.10 -12.02 -0.08
N SER A 133 -12.34 -12.75 -1.17
CA SER A 133 -12.73 -12.14 -2.45
C SER A 133 -14.14 -11.56 -2.39
N ASP A 134 -15.07 -12.23 -1.71
CA ASP A 134 -16.43 -11.71 -1.47
C ASP A 134 -16.41 -10.46 -0.57
N LEU A 135 -15.55 -10.45 0.47
CA LEU A 135 -15.35 -9.28 1.33
C LEU A 135 -14.79 -8.08 0.55
N LEU A 136 -13.84 -8.31 -0.35
CA LEU A 136 -13.26 -7.28 -1.21
C LEU A 136 -14.29 -6.69 -2.17
N ILE A 137 -15.11 -7.53 -2.83
CA ILE A 137 -16.21 -7.06 -3.69
C ILE A 137 -17.17 -6.17 -2.88
N LYS A 138 -17.58 -6.64 -1.70
CA LYS A 138 -18.46 -5.89 -0.79
C LYS A 138 -17.84 -4.55 -0.37
N ALA A 139 -16.54 -4.52 -0.08
CA ALA A 139 -15.84 -3.29 0.27
C ALA A 139 -15.89 -2.31 -0.91
N VAL A 140 -15.53 -2.71 -2.13
CA VAL A 140 -15.56 -1.81 -3.30
C VAL A 140 -16.97 -1.28 -3.61
N ASP A 141 -17.98 -2.14 -3.47
CA ASP A 141 -19.39 -1.80 -3.72
C ASP A 141 -20.01 -0.89 -2.66
N LYS A 142 -19.38 -0.73 -1.50
CA LYS A 142 -19.84 0.18 -0.45
C LYS A 142 -20.14 1.56 -1.04
N ALA A 143 -21.28 2.13 -0.63
CA ALA A 143 -21.72 3.47 -1.00
C ALA A 143 -20.87 4.53 -0.30
N ASP A 144 -19.61 4.61 -0.72
CA ASP A 144 -18.57 5.54 -0.29
C ASP A 144 -17.83 5.99 -1.56
N ASP A 145 -17.70 7.30 -1.75
CA ASP A 145 -17.10 7.91 -2.92
C ASP A 145 -15.56 7.85 -2.88
N ARG A 146 -14.98 7.60 -1.71
CA ARG A 146 -13.52 7.42 -1.58
C ARG A 146 -13.11 6.10 -2.25
N PRO A 147 -11.96 6.07 -2.95
CA PRO A 147 -11.42 4.84 -3.49
C PRO A 147 -11.04 3.88 -2.35
N LEU A 148 -11.05 2.59 -2.64
CA LEU A 148 -10.48 1.56 -1.78
C LEU A 148 -9.03 1.32 -2.18
N TRP A 149 -8.11 1.56 -1.25
CA TRP A 149 -6.72 1.17 -1.41
C TRP A 149 -6.55 -0.31 -1.09
N VAL A 150 -6.00 -1.06 -2.02
CA VAL A 150 -5.68 -2.48 -1.85
C VAL A 150 -4.17 -2.61 -1.76
N SER A 151 -3.67 -2.85 -0.55
CA SER A 151 -2.27 -3.12 -0.28
C SER A 151 -2.03 -4.62 -0.46
N VAL A 152 -1.17 -5.00 -1.40
CA VAL A 152 -0.84 -6.39 -1.73
C VAL A 152 0.58 -6.68 -1.26
N TRP A 153 0.69 -7.39 -0.16
CA TRP A 153 1.94 -7.74 0.51
C TRP A 153 2.50 -9.05 -0.06
N GLY A 154 1.61 -9.99 -0.40
CA GLY A 154 1.94 -11.24 -1.10
C GLY A 154 1.47 -11.28 -2.55
N GLY A 155 0.71 -12.33 -2.89
CA GLY A 155 0.08 -12.48 -4.21
C GLY A 155 -1.22 -11.68 -4.34
N ALA A 156 -1.53 -11.24 -5.57
CA ALA A 156 -2.74 -10.48 -5.87
C ALA A 156 -3.96 -11.37 -6.23
N ASN A 157 -3.86 -12.69 -6.06
CA ASN A 157 -4.86 -13.65 -6.53
C ASN A 157 -6.25 -13.46 -5.92
N CYS A 158 -6.35 -13.03 -4.66
CA CYS A 158 -7.63 -12.66 -4.04
C CYS A 158 -8.30 -11.48 -4.77
N LEU A 159 -7.52 -10.44 -5.11
CA LEU A 159 -7.98 -9.30 -5.92
C LEU A 159 -8.34 -9.74 -7.34
N ALA A 160 -7.52 -10.59 -7.95
CA ALA A 160 -7.79 -11.14 -9.27
C ALA A 160 -9.09 -11.94 -9.30
N GLN A 161 -9.37 -12.75 -8.27
CA GLN A 161 -10.64 -13.47 -8.14
C GLN A 161 -11.83 -12.52 -8.00
N ALA A 162 -11.73 -11.47 -7.17
CA ALA A 162 -12.78 -10.46 -7.04
C ALA A 162 -13.08 -9.78 -8.39
N LEU A 163 -12.04 -9.36 -9.10
CA LEU A 163 -12.16 -8.74 -10.42
C LEU A 163 -12.71 -9.71 -11.48
N TRP A 164 -12.28 -10.97 -11.46
CA TRP A 164 -12.80 -12.02 -12.34
C TRP A 164 -14.30 -12.21 -12.11
N SER A 165 -14.73 -12.38 -10.87
CA SER A 165 -16.14 -12.57 -10.54
C SER A 165 -17.01 -11.38 -10.93
N VAL A 166 -16.53 -10.16 -10.73
CA VAL A 166 -17.22 -8.94 -11.17
C VAL A 166 -17.34 -8.89 -12.69
N ARG A 167 -16.27 -9.22 -13.42
CA ARG A 167 -16.27 -9.26 -14.88
C ARG A 167 -17.26 -10.28 -15.45
N GLU A 168 -17.37 -11.45 -14.83
CA GLU A 168 -18.24 -12.53 -15.31
C GLU A 168 -19.72 -12.33 -14.96
N THR A 169 -20.03 -11.49 -13.98
CA THR A 169 -21.40 -11.36 -13.44
C THR A 169 -22.04 -10.00 -13.68
N ARG A 170 -21.27 -8.98 -14.09
CA ARG A 170 -21.76 -7.61 -14.28
C ARG A 170 -21.57 -7.12 -15.71
N SER A 171 -22.31 -6.07 -16.07
CA SER A 171 -22.13 -5.39 -17.36
C SER A 171 -20.78 -4.67 -17.43
N GLU A 172 -20.28 -4.41 -18.64
CA GLU A 172 -19.02 -3.69 -18.85
C GLU A 172 -18.94 -2.34 -18.13
N ASN A 173 -20.06 -1.61 -18.07
CA ASN A 173 -20.13 -0.32 -17.38
C ASN A 173 -20.01 -0.47 -15.86
N GLU A 174 -20.61 -1.51 -15.29
CA GLU A 174 -20.48 -1.82 -13.87
C GLU A 174 -19.06 -2.28 -13.52
N VAL A 175 -18.42 -3.06 -14.40
CA VAL A 175 -17.01 -3.46 -14.25
C VAL A 175 -16.10 -2.22 -14.27
N LYS A 176 -16.27 -1.32 -15.24
CA LYS A 176 -15.51 -0.06 -15.30
C LYS A 176 -15.69 0.77 -14.04
N LYS A 177 -16.94 0.89 -13.56
CA LYS A 177 -17.23 1.60 -12.30
C LYS A 177 -16.55 0.92 -11.12
N PHE A 178 -16.60 -0.40 -11.02
CA PHE A 178 -15.94 -1.16 -9.95
C PHE A 178 -14.42 -0.94 -9.96
N VAL A 179 -13.78 -1.08 -11.12
CA VAL A 179 -12.32 -0.88 -11.30
C VAL A 179 -11.91 0.56 -10.98
N SER A 180 -12.71 1.56 -11.35
CA SER A 180 -12.41 2.98 -11.08
C SER A 180 -12.36 3.33 -9.59
N LYS A 181 -12.95 2.51 -8.72
CA LYS A 181 -12.93 2.71 -7.26
C LYS A 181 -11.72 2.05 -6.60
N LEU A 182 -10.88 1.33 -7.34
CA LEU A 182 -9.71 0.64 -6.81
C LEU A 182 -8.44 1.46 -7.00
N LYS A 183 -7.61 1.49 -5.95
CA LYS A 183 -6.20 1.91 -6.02
C LYS A 183 -5.34 0.80 -5.45
N VAL A 184 -4.56 0.13 -6.29
CA VAL A 184 -3.73 -1.00 -5.87
C VAL A 184 -2.30 -0.55 -5.61
N TYR A 185 -1.70 -1.00 -4.52
CA TYR A 185 -0.26 -0.93 -4.30
C TYR A 185 0.24 -2.33 -3.96
N SER A 186 0.97 -2.92 -4.90
CA SER A 186 1.61 -4.22 -4.78
C SER A 186 3.10 -4.09 -4.43
N ILE A 187 3.53 -4.82 -3.40
CA ILE A 187 4.94 -4.99 -3.02
C ILE A 187 5.57 -5.95 -4.03
N SER A 188 5.94 -5.38 -5.17
CA SER A 188 6.34 -6.11 -6.38
C SER A 188 5.26 -7.12 -6.83
N ASP A 189 5.57 -7.94 -7.84
CA ASP A 189 4.71 -9.07 -8.23
C ASP A 189 5.25 -10.35 -7.58
N GLN A 190 4.50 -10.87 -6.60
CA GLN A 190 4.84 -12.13 -5.91
C GLN A 190 3.97 -13.31 -6.36
N ASP A 191 3.18 -13.12 -7.42
CA ASP A 191 2.55 -14.16 -8.20
C ASP A 191 2.29 -13.63 -9.63
N PHE A 192 1.62 -14.41 -10.48
CA PHE A 192 1.30 -13.98 -11.85
C PHE A 192 -0.04 -13.25 -11.98
N SER A 193 -0.79 -13.13 -10.88
CA SER A 193 -2.13 -12.53 -10.91
C SER A 193 -2.08 -11.01 -11.01
N GLY A 194 -1.06 -10.35 -10.44
CA GLY A 194 -0.83 -8.91 -10.61
C GLY A 194 -0.70 -8.53 -12.09
N ARG A 195 0.15 -9.25 -12.83
CA ARG A 195 0.29 -9.08 -14.29
C ARG A 195 -1.02 -9.37 -15.03
N TRP A 196 -1.78 -10.39 -14.64
CA TRP A 196 -3.07 -10.68 -15.25
C TRP A 196 -4.07 -9.53 -15.04
N ILE A 197 -4.13 -8.96 -13.83
CA ILE A 197 -4.99 -7.81 -13.50
C ILE A 197 -4.67 -6.63 -14.43
N ARG A 198 -3.40 -6.23 -14.51
CA ARG A 198 -2.99 -5.04 -15.28
C ARG A 198 -3.20 -5.19 -16.79
N ASN A 199 -3.12 -6.42 -17.30
CA ASN A 199 -3.42 -6.69 -18.72
C ASN A 199 -4.93 -6.81 -19.00
N THR A 200 -5.72 -7.25 -18.03
CA THR A 200 -7.18 -7.41 -18.19
C THR A 200 -7.93 -6.10 -17.94
N PHE A 201 -7.42 -5.25 -17.05
CA PHE A 201 -8.02 -4.00 -16.61
C PHE A 201 -7.01 -2.85 -16.73
N PRO A 202 -6.63 -2.42 -17.95
CA PRO A 202 -5.52 -1.48 -18.17
C PRO A 202 -5.74 -0.08 -17.57
N ASP A 203 -6.99 0.27 -17.23
CA ASP A 203 -7.35 1.54 -16.60
C ASP A 203 -7.28 1.50 -15.05
N ILE A 204 -6.94 0.35 -14.44
CA ILE A 204 -6.84 0.24 -12.98
C ILE A 204 -5.65 1.06 -12.46
N PHE A 205 -5.85 1.82 -11.39
CA PHE A 205 -4.75 2.49 -10.70
C PHE A 205 -3.90 1.42 -10.01
N TYR A 206 -2.64 1.26 -10.42
CA TYR A 206 -1.75 0.21 -9.93
C TYR A 206 -0.34 0.76 -9.68
N ILE A 207 0.13 0.67 -8.44
CA ILE A 207 1.52 0.91 -8.03
C ILE A 207 2.22 -0.43 -7.92
N VAL A 208 3.32 -0.60 -8.65
CA VAL A 208 4.13 -1.82 -8.65
C VAL A 208 5.51 -1.57 -9.27
N ASP A 209 6.49 -2.29 -8.76
CA ASP A 209 7.73 -2.58 -9.47
C ASP A 209 7.62 -3.99 -10.06
N PRO A 210 7.27 -4.11 -11.36
CA PRO A 210 6.99 -5.42 -11.95
C PRO A 210 8.19 -6.36 -11.82
N SER A 211 7.92 -7.58 -11.40
CA SER A 211 8.89 -8.66 -11.28
C SER A 211 8.32 -9.94 -11.88
N ALA A 212 9.19 -10.91 -12.17
CA ALA A 212 8.70 -12.26 -12.44
C ALA A 212 7.97 -12.77 -11.19
N GLY A 213 6.69 -13.13 -11.33
CA GLY A 213 5.81 -13.47 -10.21
C GLY A 213 6.28 -14.62 -9.33
N ASP A 214 7.24 -15.42 -9.78
CA ASP A 214 7.85 -16.51 -9.04
C ASP A 214 9.32 -16.24 -8.65
N SER A 215 9.80 -14.99 -8.74
CA SER A 215 11.19 -14.63 -8.52
C SER A 215 11.36 -13.30 -7.80
N TRP A 216 12.16 -13.33 -6.73
CA TRP A 216 12.55 -12.16 -5.94
C TRP A 216 13.72 -11.37 -6.53
N LEU A 217 14.32 -11.83 -7.63
CA LEU A 217 15.59 -11.31 -8.15
C LEU A 217 15.55 -9.82 -8.53
N GLU A 218 14.37 -9.25 -8.73
CA GLU A 218 14.19 -7.84 -9.12
C GLU A 218 13.76 -6.93 -7.98
N TYR A 219 13.50 -7.47 -6.79
CA TYR A 219 13.02 -6.70 -5.64
C TYR A 219 13.98 -5.58 -5.23
N TYR A 220 15.29 -5.78 -5.40
CA TYR A 220 16.30 -4.76 -5.08
C TYR A 220 16.14 -3.43 -5.82
N LYS A 221 15.40 -3.41 -6.94
CA LYS A 221 15.13 -2.21 -7.74
C LYS A 221 13.98 -1.36 -7.16
N ALA A 222 13.18 -1.94 -6.28
CA ALA A 222 11.91 -1.39 -5.87
C ALA A 222 12.05 -0.42 -4.71
N THR A 223 11.28 0.67 -4.75
CA THR A 223 11.31 1.75 -3.76
C THR A 223 10.91 1.26 -2.36
N TRP A 224 10.07 0.23 -2.27
CA TRP A 224 9.59 -0.29 -0.99
C TRP A 224 10.73 -0.85 -0.11
N THR A 225 11.85 -1.25 -0.71
CA THR A 225 13.04 -1.71 0.03
C THR A 225 13.74 -0.59 0.80
N GLY A 226 13.40 0.68 0.58
CA GLY A 226 14.10 1.85 1.14
C GLY A 226 14.02 2.02 2.65
N ILE A 227 13.19 1.25 3.38
CA ILE A 227 13.15 1.28 4.84
C ILE A 227 14.37 0.59 5.45
N SER A 228 14.78 -0.55 4.91
CA SER A 228 15.75 -1.46 5.57
C SER A 228 16.58 -2.32 4.60
N GLY A 229 16.56 -1.99 3.31
CA GLY A 229 17.22 -2.74 2.23
C GLY A 229 18.74 -2.61 2.18
N ASP A 230 19.34 -1.70 2.95
CA ASP A 230 20.77 -1.35 2.92
C ASP A 230 21.69 -2.58 3.03
N LYS A 231 21.38 -3.49 3.95
CA LYS A 231 22.22 -4.67 4.22
C LYS A 231 21.96 -5.83 3.26
N TRP A 232 20.70 -6.16 3.00
CA TRP A 232 20.32 -7.33 2.20
C TRP A 232 20.38 -7.04 0.70
N TYR A 233 19.70 -5.98 0.26
CA TYR A 233 19.62 -5.58 -1.15
C TYR A 233 20.78 -4.68 -1.59
N LYS A 234 21.57 -4.14 -0.65
CA LYS A 234 22.74 -3.29 -0.94
C LYS A 234 22.40 -2.06 -1.77
N ASN A 235 21.22 -1.50 -1.50
CA ASN A 235 20.64 -0.39 -2.26
C ASN A 235 20.41 0.87 -1.40
N GLY A 236 21.02 0.92 -0.21
CA GLY A 236 20.95 2.07 0.71
C GLY A 236 22.31 2.39 1.35
N PRO A 237 22.50 3.61 1.88
CA PRO A 237 23.76 4.11 2.40
C PRO A 237 24.07 3.75 3.87
N PHE A 238 23.28 2.88 4.50
CA PHE A 238 23.29 2.55 5.93
C PHE A 238 23.01 3.75 6.85
N PHE A 239 22.36 4.80 6.33
CA PHE A 239 22.04 5.99 7.11
C PHE A 239 21.00 5.68 8.20
N HIS A 240 21.42 5.75 9.47
CA HIS A 240 20.60 5.34 10.63
C HIS A 240 20.10 3.88 10.56
N TYR A 241 20.88 2.98 9.95
CA TYR A 241 20.52 1.57 9.84
C TYR A 241 20.32 0.88 11.20
N ASP A 242 20.94 1.39 12.27
CA ASP A 242 20.76 0.86 13.61
C ASP A 242 19.30 0.93 14.10
N LEU A 243 18.51 1.90 13.63
CA LEU A 243 17.09 2.03 13.97
C LEU A 243 16.23 0.92 13.38
N VAL A 244 16.73 0.26 12.32
CA VAL A 244 16.03 -0.80 11.61
C VAL A 244 16.65 -2.18 11.86
N ASP A 245 17.67 -2.26 12.72
CA ASP A 245 18.34 -3.51 13.07
C ASP A 245 17.72 -4.17 14.33
N ASN A 246 17.86 -5.50 14.41
CA ASN A 246 17.26 -6.32 15.45
C ASN A 246 17.57 -5.87 16.89
N PRO A 247 18.77 -5.37 17.25
CA PRO A 247 19.02 -4.85 18.59
C PRO A 247 18.12 -3.68 18.99
N TRP A 248 17.90 -2.72 18.08
CA TRP A 248 17.03 -1.59 18.34
C TRP A 248 15.56 -2.03 18.41
N LEU A 249 15.12 -2.88 17.47
CA LEU A 249 13.76 -3.42 17.45
C LEU A 249 13.47 -4.22 18.71
N THR A 250 14.42 -5.03 19.16
CA THR A 250 14.30 -5.82 20.40
C THR A 250 14.03 -4.93 21.58
N LYS A 251 14.82 -3.87 21.75
CA LYS A 251 14.71 -2.94 22.87
C LYS A 251 13.45 -2.07 22.82
N ASN A 252 13.09 -1.56 21.64
CA ASN A 252 12.11 -0.48 21.51
C ASN A 252 10.73 -0.94 21.02
N ILE A 253 10.62 -2.15 20.45
CA ILE A 253 9.37 -2.65 19.86
C ILE A 253 8.98 -4.00 20.48
N ARG A 254 9.93 -4.92 20.66
CA ARG A 254 9.62 -6.32 20.96
C ARG A 254 9.50 -6.61 22.46
N GLU A 255 10.56 -6.36 23.21
CA GLU A 255 10.62 -6.71 24.63
C GLU A 255 9.92 -5.67 25.49
N ASN A 256 9.07 -6.11 26.42
CA ASN A 256 8.37 -5.26 27.38
C ASN A 256 7.36 -4.24 26.79
N HIS A 257 6.95 -4.40 25.53
CA HIS A 257 5.97 -3.52 24.85
C HIS A 257 4.62 -4.23 24.61
N GLY A 258 4.21 -5.07 25.54
CA GLY A 258 2.90 -5.72 25.54
C GLY A 258 2.75 -6.84 24.49
N PRO A 259 1.52 -7.36 24.29
CA PRO A 259 1.30 -8.54 23.48
C PRO A 259 1.56 -8.32 21.99
N LEU A 260 1.36 -7.12 21.43
CA LEU A 260 1.75 -6.86 20.03
C LEU A 260 3.27 -6.86 19.86
N GLY A 261 4.01 -6.19 20.75
CA GLY A 261 5.47 -6.22 20.73
C GLY A 261 6.04 -7.64 20.82
N ALA A 262 5.44 -8.49 21.67
CA ALA A 262 5.82 -9.89 21.78
C ALA A 262 5.58 -10.72 20.50
N ASN A 263 4.71 -10.26 19.59
CA ASN A 263 4.52 -10.86 18.26
C ASN A 263 5.24 -10.09 17.15
N TYR A 264 6.02 -9.05 17.45
CA TYR A 264 6.95 -8.48 16.50
C TYR A 264 8.21 -9.36 16.49
N LEU A 265 8.42 -10.08 15.38
CA LEU A 265 9.49 -11.07 15.26
C LEU A 265 10.83 -10.38 14.96
N PRO A 266 11.98 -11.04 15.18
CA PRO A 266 13.21 -10.59 14.55
C PRO A 266 13.11 -10.78 13.04
N PHE A 267 13.57 -9.80 12.25
CA PHE A 267 13.59 -9.94 10.80
C PHE A 267 14.69 -10.90 10.34
N ASP A 268 14.45 -11.57 9.22
CA ASP A 268 15.41 -12.51 8.60
C ASP A 268 16.20 -11.86 7.43
N TYR A 269 15.52 -11.08 6.57
CA TYR A 269 16.13 -10.44 5.39
C TYR A 269 16.16 -8.92 5.54
N ILE A 270 14.97 -8.32 5.61
CA ILE A 270 14.76 -6.90 5.83
C ILE A 270 13.60 -6.73 6.81
N MET A 271 13.53 -5.57 7.47
CA MET A 271 12.44 -5.24 8.38
C MET A 271 11.26 -4.63 7.61
N GLU A 272 10.05 -5.12 7.88
CA GLU A 272 8.78 -4.53 7.43
C GLU A 272 8.70 -4.17 5.92
N GLY A 273 9.02 -5.13 5.04
CA GLY A 273 9.03 -4.91 3.57
C GLY A 273 7.72 -4.37 3.00
N ASP A 274 6.59 -4.70 3.62
CA ASP A 274 5.26 -4.32 3.12
C ASP A 274 4.74 -2.98 3.60
N THR A 275 5.34 -2.44 4.66
CA THR A 275 4.90 -1.19 5.32
C THR A 275 4.75 0.02 4.38
N PRO A 276 5.59 0.21 3.35
CA PRO A 276 5.41 1.29 2.37
C PRO A 276 4.01 1.30 1.71
N SER A 277 3.37 0.14 1.56
CA SER A 277 2.08 -0.02 0.88
C SER A 277 0.90 0.67 1.59
N PHE A 278 1.06 1.08 2.85
CA PHE A 278 0.03 1.79 3.61
C PHE A 278 0.54 3.08 4.26
N PHE A 279 1.85 3.27 4.38
CA PHE A 279 2.45 4.47 4.96
C PHE A 279 2.15 5.77 4.21
N GLY A 280 2.05 5.71 2.88
CA GLY A 280 1.62 6.85 2.07
C GLY A 280 0.17 7.29 2.32
N LEU A 281 -0.62 6.51 3.05
CA LEU A 281 -2.02 6.80 3.35
C LEU A 281 -2.18 7.51 4.71
N ILE A 282 -1.11 7.59 5.52
CA ILE A 282 -1.08 8.35 6.77
C ILE A 282 -1.21 9.83 6.45
N ASN A 283 -2.08 10.52 7.18
CA ASN A 283 -2.27 11.94 7.02
C ASN A 283 -1.14 12.75 7.70
N ASN A 284 -0.02 12.88 7.01
CA ASN A 284 1.15 13.65 7.46
C ASN A 284 1.35 14.96 6.67
N GLY A 285 0.36 15.41 5.89
CA GLY A 285 0.42 16.63 5.10
C GLY A 285 1.13 16.50 3.74
N LEU A 286 1.70 15.34 3.40
CA LEU A 286 2.37 15.10 2.11
C LEU A 286 1.38 14.74 0.98
N ALA A 287 0.12 14.47 1.31
CA ALA A 287 -0.97 14.17 0.37
C ALA A 287 -0.63 13.05 -0.64
N TRP A 288 0.19 12.08 -0.25
CA TRP A 288 0.64 10.98 -1.11
C TRP A 288 -0.52 10.16 -1.68
N TYR A 289 -1.61 9.98 -0.91
CA TYR A 289 -2.85 9.34 -1.38
C TYR A 289 -3.50 10.03 -2.60
N LYS A 290 -3.19 11.32 -2.86
CA LYS A 290 -3.66 12.02 -4.07
C LYS A 290 -2.83 11.61 -5.28
N SER A 291 -1.52 11.62 -5.14
CA SER A 291 -0.59 11.21 -6.19
C SER A 291 0.70 10.64 -5.60
N PRO A 292 1.08 9.40 -5.94
CA PRO A 292 2.32 8.81 -5.46
C PRO A 292 3.57 9.47 -6.08
N ALA A 293 3.40 10.38 -7.05
CA ALA A 293 4.48 11.20 -7.60
C ALA A 293 4.98 12.30 -6.65
N TYR A 294 4.19 12.68 -5.64
CA TYR A 294 4.59 13.71 -4.67
C TYR A 294 5.71 13.23 -3.75
N GLY A 295 5.89 11.91 -3.61
CA GLY A 295 6.79 11.35 -2.63
C GLY A 295 6.23 11.42 -1.21
N GLY A 296 6.75 10.56 -0.33
CA GLY A 296 6.33 10.49 1.06
C GLY A 296 6.74 9.16 1.67
N TRP A 297 6.16 8.82 2.81
CA TRP A 297 6.53 7.62 3.57
C TRP A 297 6.20 6.30 2.84
N GLY A 298 5.37 6.33 1.80
CA GLY A 298 5.14 5.19 0.91
C GLY A 298 6.07 5.14 -0.30
N GLY A 299 7.05 6.04 -0.44
CA GLY A 299 7.93 6.14 -1.61
C GLY A 299 7.48 7.18 -2.64
N ARG A 300 8.21 7.29 -3.76
CA ARG A 300 7.90 8.19 -4.88
C ARG A 300 7.86 7.42 -6.19
N TYR A 301 6.78 7.60 -6.95
CA TYR A 301 6.48 6.81 -8.14
C TYR A 301 6.26 7.69 -9.37
N GLU A 302 6.60 7.15 -10.54
CA GLU A 302 6.35 7.77 -11.83
C GLU A 302 5.44 6.91 -12.70
N PHE A 303 4.64 7.57 -13.54
CA PHE A 303 3.69 6.89 -14.41
C PHE A 303 4.41 6.43 -15.68
N TYR A 304 4.49 5.11 -15.86
CA TYR A 304 5.26 4.49 -16.93
C TYR A 304 4.49 3.32 -17.55
N GLN A 305 4.62 3.14 -18.87
CA GLN A 305 4.13 1.95 -19.56
C GLN A 305 5.32 1.12 -19.98
N SER A 306 5.50 -0.03 -19.32
CA SER A 306 6.49 -1.02 -19.72
C SER A 306 6.02 -1.75 -20.98
N TYR A 307 6.96 -2.30 -21.75
CA TYR A 307 6.68 -3.01 -23.01
C TYR A 307 5.68 -4.17 -22.83
N ALA A 308 5.71 -4.85 -21.68
CA ALA A 308 4.86 -5.99 -21.38
C ALA A 308 3.52 -5.65 -20.69
N GLU A 309 3.20 -4.36 -20.55
CA GLU A 309 1.99 -3.85 -19.88
C GLU A 309 1.00 -3.25 -20.88
N SER A 310 -0.27 -3.66 -20.77
CA SER A 310 -1.37 -3.14 -21.61
C SER A 310 -1.76 -1.70 -21.27
N GLY A 311 -1.51 -1.28 -20.03
CA GLY A 311 -1.78 0.06 -19.51
C GLY A 311 -0.56 0.68 -18.82
N LYS A 312 -0.69 1.93 -18.39
CA LYS A 312 0.34 2.61 -17.60
C LYS A 312 0.21 2.19 -16.13
N ILE A 313 1.35 2.01 -15.48
CA ILE A 313 1.49 1.71 -14.06
C ILE A 313 2.24 2.84 -13.36
N TRP A 314 2.11 2.93 -12.04
CA TRP A 314 3.02 3.69 -11.20
C TRP A 314 4.17 2.78 -10.77
N THR A 315 5.40 3.13 -11.11
CA THR A 315 6.61 2.34 -10.80
C THR A 315 7.67 3.21 -10.14
N SER A 316 8.68 2.62 -9.50
CA SER A 316 9.72 3.37 -8.79
C SER A 316 10.28 4.49 -9.63
N SER A 317 10.34 5.71 -9.09
CA SER A 317 10.98 6.79 -9.82
C SER A 317 12.50 6.66 -9.75
N VAL A 318 13.12 6.43 -10.90
CA VAL A 318 14.58 6.28 -11.02
C VAL A 318 15.29 7.61 -11.28
N ARG A 319 14.55 8.69 -11.52
CA ARG A 319 15.10 10.02 -11.86
C ARG A 319 14.95 11.05 -10.76
N THR A 320 14.32 10.66 -9.66
CA THR A 320 13.99 11.56 -8.57
C THR A 320 14.47 10.92 -7.27
N GLN A 321 15.79 10.75 -7.15
CA GLN A 321 16.45 10.31 -5.93
C GLN A 321 17.03 11.53 -5.23
N ASP A 322 16.81 11.63 -3.92
CA ASP A 322 17.45 12.64 -3.10
C ASP A 322 18.85 12.13 -2.73
N GLU A 323 19.88 12.96 -2.87
CA GLU A 323 21.25 12.59 -2.53
C GLU A 323 21.46 12.69 -1.01
N VAL A 324 21.77 11.56 -0.36
CA VAL A 324 22.17 11.54 1.05
C VAL A 324 23.67 11.74 1.13
N ILE A 325 24.10 12.93 1.53
CA ILE A 325 25.52 13.24 1.76
C ILE A 325 25.86 12.85 3.20
N LEU A 326 26.60 11.75 3.36
CA LEU A 326 27.16 11.36 4.66
C LEU A 326 28.38 12.23 4.97
N THR A 327 28.51 12.68 6.22
CA THR A 327 29.76 13.28 6.69
C THR A 327 30.78 12.18 6.97
N ASP A 328 32.01 12.35 6.46
CA ASP A 328 33.16 11.46 6.68
C ASP A 328 33.45 11.16 8.16
#